data_AF-A0A2B8AWB3-F1
#
_entry.id   AF-A0A2B8AWB3-F1
#
_cell.length_a   1.000
_cell.length_b   1.000
_cell.length_c   1.000
_cell.angle_alpha   90.00
_cell.angle_beta   90.00
_cell.angle_gamma   90.00
#
_symmetry.space_group_name_H-M   'P 1'
#
loop_
_entity.id
_entity.type
_entity.pdbx_description
1 polymer ?
#
loop_
_entity_poly.entity_id
_entity_poly.type
_entity_poly.pdbx_seq_one_letter_code
_entity_poly.pdbx_strand_id
1 'polypeptide(L)'
;MSPADPIDPARAAQLARQRAALATAREKRARDADPERTGLRRSVLAEAAVAVLVLAVTTVLTGTEPARTEDSARAATGASATAPHRTVAVDIPFDTGGENGQGNAFLDVDPGFAGENTVHLRTEHKDGAPLGAPEVKLSFTLPDKDLGPIAVPLKRITPDHWIATEVRLPMAGTWKLSLTVRTSDIDQVTETRNVKIG
;
A
#
# COMPACT_ATOMS: atom_id res chain seq x y z
N MET A 1 17.74 -44.14 90.34
CA MET A 1 18.31 -43.55 89.11
C MET A 1 18.23 -44.63 88.03
N SER A 2 17.15 -44.67 87.26
CA SER A 2 16.91 -45.68 86.21
C SER A 2 17.02 -45.02 84.83
N PRO A 3 17.42 -45.79 83.80
CA PRO A 3 18.21 -45.30 82.67
C PRO A 3 17.38 -44.57 81.62
N ALA A 4 18.04 -43.66 80.91
CA ALA A 4 17.51 -42.95 79.76
C ALA A 4 17.07 -43.93 78.65
N ASP A 5 15.84 -43.77 78.17
CA ASP A 5 15.33 -44.48 77.00
C ASP A 5 16.22 -44.14 75.79
N PRO A 6 16.86 -45.13 75.12
CA PRO A 6 17.64 -44.86 73.93
C PRO A 6 16.68 -44.39 72.83
N ILE A 7 16.99 -43.28 72.17
CA ILE A 7 16.24 -42.81 71.01
C ILE A 7 16.23 -43.95 69.98
N ASP A 8 15.07 -44.57 69.78
CA ASP A 8 14.89 -45.66 68.82
C ASP A 8 15.42 -45.23 67.43
N PRO A 9 16.42 -45.93 66.88
CA PRO A 9 17.06 -45.56 65.61
C PRO A 9 16.06 -45.52 64.44
N ALA A 10 14.98 -46.30 64.49
CA ALA A 10 13.93 -46.26 63.48
C ALA A 10 13.16 -44.92 63.51
N ARG A 11 12.86 -44.41 64.71
CA ARG A 11 12.21 -43.10 64.91
C ARG A 11 13.12 -41.95 64.46
N ALA A 12 14.42 -42.03 64.73
CA ALA A 12 15.39 -41.05 64.27
C ALA A 12 15.48 -41.00 62.74
N ALA A 13 15.51 -42.15 62.07
CA ALA A 13 15.51 -42.23 60.61
C ALA A 13 14.22 -41.68 59.98
N GLN A 14 13.07 -41.94 60.61
CA GLN A 14 11.78 -41.44 60.13
C GLN A 14 11.66 -39.92 60.25
N LEU A 15 12.16 -39.33 61.36
CA LEU A 15 12.22 -37.88 61.53
C LEU A 15 13.19 -37.21 60.55
N ALA A 16 14.31 -37.85 60.22
CA ALA A 16 15.25 -37.35 59.21
C ALA A 16 14.58 -37.29 57.81
N ARG A 17 13.83 -38.34 57.44
CA ARG A 17 13.07 -38.37 56.18
C ARG A 17 11.98 -37.30 56.15
N GLN A 18 11.24 -37.12 57.24
CA GLN A 18 10.21 -36.07 57.33
C GLN A 18 10.82 -34.67 57.24
N ARG A 19 11.96 -34.41 57.88
CA ARG A 19 12.68 -33.13 57.78
C ARG A 19 13.18 -32.88 56.36
N ALA A 20 13.71 -33.90 55.68
CA ALA A 20 14.13 -33.79 54.28
C ALA A 20 12.95 -33.52 53.34
N ALA A 21 11.81 -34.19 53.55
CA ALA A 21 10.59 -33.95 52.77
C ALA A 21 10.02 -32.53 52.98
N LEU A 22 10.07 -32.02 54.21
CA LEU A 22 9.64 -30.65 54.51
C LEU A 22 10.62 -29.60 53.97
N ALA A 23 11.93 -29.86 53.99
CA ALA A 23 12.94 -28.98 53.42
C ALA A 23 12.79 -28.86 51.90
N THR A 24 12.64 -29.99 51.21
CA THR A 24 12.41 -30.02 49.75
C THR A 24 11.09 -29.35 49.36
N ALA A 25 10.01 -29.53 50.13
CA ALA A 25 8.75 -28.83 49.91
C ALA A 25 8.85 -27.31 50.14
N ARG A 26 9.64 -26.88 51.14
CA ARG A 26 9.92 -25.46 51.40
C ARG A 26 10.78 -24.82 50.31
N GLU A 27 11.81 -25.50 49.83
CA GLU A 27 12.64 -25.04 48.70
C GLU A 27 11.84 -24.95 47.40
N LYS A 28 10.92 -25.89 47.15
CA LYS A 28 10.03 -25.84 46.00
C LYS A 28 9.06 -24.66 46.11
N ARG A 29 8.43 -24.47 47.28
CA ARG A 29 7.59 -23.29 47.54
C ARG A 29 8.37 -21.97 47.44
N ALA A 30 9.61 -21.90 47.90
CA ALA A 30 10.44 -20.68 47.79
C ALA A 30 10.83 -20.39 46.33
N ARG A 31 11.08 -21.42 45.51
CA ARG A 31 11.28 -21.29 44.06
C ARG A 31 10.02 -20.83 43.33
N ASP A 32 8.87 -21.32 43.75
CA ASP A 32 7.57 -20.99 43.14
C ASP A 32 6.98 -19.65 43.66
N ALA A 33 7.43 -19.17 44.82
CA ALA A 33 6.90 -17.99 45.49
C ALA A 33 7.56 -16.66 45.06
N ASP A 34 8.40 -16.65 44.03
CA ASP A 34 9.01 -15.41 43.50
C ASP A 34 7.98 -14.65 42.63
N PRO A 35 7.31 -13.61 43.16
CA PRO A 35 6.23 -12.91 42.45
C PRO A 35 6.80 -12.12 41.25
N GLU A 36 8.08 -11.75 41.33
CA GLU A 36 8.84 -11.03 40.31
C GLU A 36 8.98 -11.89 39.03
N ARG A 37 9.28 -13.18 39.16
CA ARG A 37 9.45 -14.08 37.99
C ARG A 37 8.15 -14.42 37.29
N THR A 38 7.06 -14.55 38.03
CA THR A 38 5.73 -14.76 37.44
C THR A 38 5.18 -13.47 36.83
N GLY A 39 5.48 -12.30 37.42
CA GLY A 39 5.23 -10.98 36.84
C GLY A 39 5.97 -10.78 35.51
N LEU A 40 7.27 -11.07 35.48
CA LEU A 40 8.10 -10.97 34.27
C LEU A 40 7.65 -11.92 33.16
N ARG A 41 7.28 -13.17 33.48
CA ARG A 41 6.74 -14.10 32.47
C ARG A 41 5.41 -13.61 31.90
N ARG A 42 4.56 -13.01 32.73
CA ARG A 42 3.29 -12.42 32.30
C ARG A 42 3.50 -11.17 31.44
N SER A 43 4.47 -10.33 31.77
CA SER A 43 4.80 -9.15 30.95
C SER A 43 5.39 -9.54 29.60
N VAL A 44 6.32 -10.49 29.58
CA VAL A 44 6.91 -10.99 28.31
C VAL A 44 5.85 -11.67 27.43
N LEU A 45 4.93 -12.43 28.02
CA LEU A 45 3.81 -13.02 27.26
C LEU A 45 2.84 -11.95 26.74
N ALA A 46 2.56 -10.91 27.52
CA ALA A 46 1.73 -9.79 27.07
C ALA A 46 2.42 -9.02 25.94
N GLU A 47 3.73 -8.76 26.05
CA GLU A 47 4.52 -8.09 25.03
C GLU A 47 4.60 -8.91 23.74
N ALA A 48 4.84 -10.23 23.84
CA ALA A 48 4.80 -11.12 22.70
C ALA A 48 3.41 -11.17 22.05
N ALA A 49 2.33 -11.17 22.83
CA ALA A 49 0.96 -11.11 22.31
C ALA A 49 0.70 -9.80 21.55
N VAL A 50 1.18 -8.66 22.08
CA VAL A 50 1.09 -7.36 21.40
C VAL A 50 1.89 -7.37 20.10
N ALA A 51 3.12 -7.90 20.10
CA ALA A 51 3.95 -7.99 18.89
C ALA A 51 3.29 -8.87 17.80
N VAL A 52 2.71 -10.01 18.19
CA VAL A 52 1.94 -10.88 17.28
C VAL A 52 0.70 -10.17 16.75
N LEU A 53 -0.02 -9.42 17.59
CA LEU A 53 -1.17 -8.61 17.17
C LEU A 53 -0.77 -7.53 16.17
N VAL A 54 0.32 -6.79 16.43
CA VAL A 54 0.85 -5.78 15.50
C VAL A 54 1.24 -6.42 14.18
N LEU A 55 2.00 -7.53 14.20
CA LEU A 55 2.36 -8.27 12.99
C LEU A 55 1.13 -8.75 12.23
N ALA A 56 0.10 -9.25 12.90
CA ALA A 56 -1.15 -9.67 12.26
C ALA A 56 -1.87 -8.47 11.60
N VAL A 57 -1.94 -7.32 12.27
CA VAL A 57 -2.52 -6.10 11.70
C VAL A 57 -1.69 -5.60 10.53
N THR A 58 -0.36 -5.55 10.64
CA THR A 58 0.54 -5.20 9.53
C THR A 58 0.39 -6.18 8.37
N THR A 59 0.22 -7.47 8.64
CA THR A 59 0.02 -8.50 7.60
C THR A 59 -1.33 -8.34 6.92
N VAL A 60 -2.40 -8.05 7.67
CA VAL A 60 -3.71 -7.74 7.07
C VAL A 60 -3.63 -6.46 6.24
N LEU A 61 -2.97 -5.42 6.74
CA LEU A 61 -2.80 -4.14 6.03
C LEU A 61 -1.83 -4.23 4.84
N THR A 62 -0.91 -5.19 4.85
CA THR A 62 0.00 -5.48 3.73
C THR A 62 -0.65 -6.44 2.73
N GLY A 63 -1.53 -7.33 3.21
CA GLY A 63 -2.29 -8.29 2.43
C GLY A 63 -3.58 -7.73 1.83
N THR A 64 -3.95 -6.49 2.17
CA THR A 64 -4.86 -5.70 1.32
C THR A 64 -4.08 -5.25 0.09
N GLU A 65 -4.12 -6.07 -0.95
CA GLU A 65 -3.56 -5.77 -2.26
C GLU A 65 -3.99 -4.37 -2.75
N PRO A 66 -3.08 -3.67 -3.45
CA PRO A 66 -3.34 -2.33 -3.96
C PRO A 66 -4.57 -2.37 -4.87
N ALA A 67 -5.44 -1.38 -4.76
CA ALA A 67 -6.57 -1.25 -5.64
C ALA A 67 -6.12 -1.33 -7.11
N ARG A 68 -6.42 -2.49 -7.74
CA ARG A 68 -6.28 -2.83 -9.17
C ARG A 68 -4.85 -3.00 -9.70
N THR A 69 -4.51 -4.23 -10.08
CA THR A 69 -4.17 -4.67 -11.46
C THR A 69 -3.27 -5.91 -11.41
N GLU A 70 -3.84 -7.09 -11.17
CA GLU A 70 -3.21 -8.39 -11.54
C GLU A 70 -4.25 -9.43 -12.02
N ASP A 71 -5.45 -9.01 -12.44
CA ASP A 71 -6.35 -9.92 -13.16
C ASP A 71 -5.98 -9.92 -14.65
N SER A 72 -5.00 -10.75 -15.06
CA SER A 72 -4.87 -11.42 -16.38
C SER A 72 -3.44 -11.91 -16.72
N ALA A 73 -2.73 -12.58 -15.80
CA ALA A 73 -1.40 -13.13 -16.13
C ALA A 73 -1.18 -14.59 -15.70
N ARG A 74 -2.21 -15.44 -15.77
CA ARG A 74 -2.03 -16.89 -15.54
C ARG A 74 -2.70 -17.84 -16.52
N ALA A 75 -3.14 -17.37 -17.69
CA ALA A 75 -3.70 -18.24 -18.71
C ALA A 75 -3.15 -17.93 -20.12
N ALA A 76 -1.89 -18.30 -20.38
CA ALA A 76 -1.41 -18.65 -21.73
C ALA A 76 0.06 -19.14 -21.68
N THR A 77 0.26 -20.41 -21.33
CA THR A 77 1.43 -21.14 -21.82
C THR A 77 1.19 -21.46 -23.30
N GLY A 78 1.61 -20.58 -24.21
CA GLY A 78 1.57 -20.87 -25.64
C GLY A 78 1.58 -19.63 -26.55
N ALA A 79 2.70 -19.47 -27.26
CA ALA A 79 2.90 -18.69 -28.49
C ALA A 79 2.85 -17.15 -28.43
N SER A 80 3.87 -16.56 -29.06
CA SER A 80 4.16 -15.14 -29.30
C SER A 80 4.58 -14.30 -28.09
N ALA A 81 5.86 -13.90 -28.09
CA ALA A 81 6.38 -12.86 -27.23
C ALA A 81 5.75 -11.51 -27.62
N THR A 82 4.54 -11.25 -27.12
CA THR A 82 3.96 -9.91 -27.10
C THR A 82 4.75 -9.11 -26.07
N ALA A 83 5.31 -7.97 -26.48
CA ALA A 83 5.97 -7.03 -25.57
C ALA A 83 5.05 -6.74 -24.38
N PRO A 84 5.57 -6.59 -23.15
CA PRO A 84 4.75 -6.34 -21.97
C PRO A 84 3.88 -5.09 -22.20
N HIS A 85 2.56 -5.27 -22.16
CA HIS A 85 1.57 -4.20 -22.16
C HIS A 85 1.89 -3.25 -20.99
N ARG A 86 2.38 -2.04 -21.30
CA ARG A 86 2.77 -1.06 -20.28
C ARG A 86 2.01 0.22 -20.55
N THR A 87 0.99 0.46 -19.74
CA THR A 87 0.30 1.74 -19.64
C THR A 87 1.31 2.88 -19.47
N VAL A 88 1.12 3.95 -20.21
CA VAL A 88 1.93 5.17 -20.11
C VAL A 88 1.24 6.15 -19.16
N ALA A 89 1.82 6.34 -17.98
CA ALA A 89 1.33 7.25 -16.95
C ALA A 89 2.11 8.57 -16.97
N VAL A 90 1.41 9.70 -16.84
CA VAL A 90 1.99 11.06 -16.83
C VAL A 90 1.34 11.91 -15.73
N ASP A 91 2.18 12.46 -14.86
CA ASP A 91 1.76 13.39 -13.80
C ASP A 91 2.02 14.84 -14.25
N ILE A 92 0.98 15.68 -14.18
CA ILE A 92 0.99 17.03 -14.73
C ILE A 92 0.52 18.01 -13.65
N PRO A 93 1.44 18.64 -12.89
CA PRO A 93 1.07 19.72 -11.99
C PRO A 93 0.56 20.91 -12.80
N PHE A 94 -0.47 21.58 -12.27
CA PHE A 94 -1.07 22.76 -12.89
C PHE A 94 -1.44 23.82 -11.85
N ASP A 95 -1.45 25.08 -12.28
CA ASP A 95 -1.91 26.22 -11.49
C ASP A 95 -2.70 27.16 -12.41
N THR A 96 -4.01 27.26 -12.20
CA THR A 96 -4.88 28.17 -12.97
C THR A 96 -4.90 29.59 -12.40
N GLY A 97 -4.27 29.84 -11.25
CA GLY A 97 -4.19 31.16 -10.58
C GLY A 97 -5.40 31.55 -9.74
N GLY A 98 -6.51 30.82 -9.83
CA GLY A 98 -7.74 31.06 -9.07
C GLY A 98 -7.77 30.43 -7.67
N GLU A 99 -8.81 30.73 -6.89
CA GLU A 99 -9.06 30.05 -5.61
C GLU A 99 -9.25 28.55 -5.85
N ASN A 100 -8.48 27.71 -5.15
CA ASN A 100 -8.41 26.26 -5.37
C ASN A 100 -7.98 25.86 -6.81
N GLY A 101 -7.27 26.74 -7.51
CA GLY A 101 -6.81 26.54 -8.90
C GLY A 101 -5.55 25.68 -9.07
N GLN A 102 -4.91 25.30 -7.96
CA GLN A 102 -3.69 24.49 -7.94
C GLN A 102 -4.00 23.01 -7.74
N GLY A 103 -3.36 22.16 -8.54
CA GLY A 103 -3.58 20.72 -8.47
C GLY A 103 -2.61 19.91 -9.30
N ASN A 104 -2.91 18.62 -9.41
CA ASN A 104 -2.19 17.68 -10.26
C ASN A 104 -3.19 16.93 -11.14
N ALA A 105 -2.83 16.73 -12.41
CA ALA A 105 -3.56 15.90 -13.33
C ALA A 105 -2.80 14.61 -13.61
N PHE A 106 -3.47 13.48 -13.48
CA PHE A 106 -2.93 12.14 -13.68
C PHE A 106 -3.50 11.58 -14.97
N LEU A 107 -2.65 11.33 -15.94
CA LEU A 107 -3.04 10.80 -17.24
C LEU A 107 -2.49 9.40 -17.44
N ASP A 108 -3.37 8.45 -17.73
CA ASP A 108 -3.02 7.09 -18.13
C ASP A 108 -3.40 6.88 -19.61
N VAL A 109 -2.47 6.42 -20.43
CA VAL A 109 -2.68 6.03 -21.83
C VAL A 109 -2.39 4.53 -21.98
N ASP A 110 -3.41 3.77 -22.36
CA ASP A 110 -3.38 2.31 -22.40
C ASP A 110 -3.79 1.80 -23.80
N PRO A 111 -2.99 1.00 -24.51
CA PRO A 111 -1.75 0.36 -24.07
C PRO A 111 -0.52 1.28 -24.13
N GLY A 112 -0.62 2.50 -24.67
CA GLY A 112 0.51 3.42 -24.83
C GLY A 112 1.37 3.17 -26.08
N PHE A 113 0.77 2.59 -27.13
CA PHE A 113 1.44 2.28 -28.40
C PHE A 113 0.76 2.94 -29.59
N ALA A 114 1.44 2.93 -30.74
CA ALA A 114 0.84 3.27 -32.01
C ALA A 114 -0.41 2.41 -32.28
N GLY A 115 -1.52 3.06 -32.61
CA GLY A 115 -2.81 2.43 -32.79
C GLY A 115 -3.86 2.98 -31.84
N GLU A 116 -4.78 2.12 -31.43
CA GLU A 116 -5.89 2.45 -30.55
C GLU A 116 -5.44 2.46 -29.09
N ASN A 117 -5.86 3.50 -28.37
CA ASN A 117 -5.59 3.70 -26.97
C ASN A 117 -6.86 4.14 -26.25
N THR A 118 -6.98 3.73 -24.99
CA THR A 118 -7.85 4.33 -24.00
C THR A 118 -7.05 5.32 -23.17
N VAL A 119 -7.65 6.47 -22.89
CA VAL A 119 -7.09 7.53 -22.07
C VAL A 119 -7.97 7.71 -20.84
N HIS A 120 -7.35 7.71 -19.66
CA HIS A 120 -7.96 8.14 -18.40
C HIS A 120 -7.26 9.40 -17.91
N LEU A 121 -8.03 10.41 -17.52
CA LEU A 121 -7.51 11.64 -16.93
C LEU A 121 -8.20 11.88 -15.60
N ARG A 122 -7.45 11.99 -14.51
CA ARG A 122 -7.93 12.37 -13.18
C ARG A 122 -7.33 13.69 -12.74
N THR A 123 -8.05 14.48 -11.97
CA THR A 123 -7.52 15.73 -11.39
C THR A 123 -7.71 15.77 -9.89
N GLU A 124 -6.69 16.20 -9.17
CA GLU A 124 -6.68 16.33 -7.71
C GLU A 124 -6.23 17.74 -7.31
N HIS A 125 -6.72 18.20 -6.17
CA HIS A 125 -6.21 19.36 -5.47
C HIS A 125 -4.82 19.04 -4.90
N LYS A 126 -4.09 20.08 -4.47
CA LYS A 126 -2.76 19.94 -3.87
C LYS A 126 -2.73 19.04 -2.62
N ASP A 127 -3.85 18.91 -1.90
CA ASP A 127 -4.00 18.06 -0.73
C ASP A 127 -4.40 16.61 -1.07
N GLY A 128 -4.52 16.27 -2.36
CA GLY A 128 -4.93 14.95 -2.86
C GLY A 128 -6.45 14.75 -2.90
N ALA A 129 -7.27 15.75 -2.56
CA ALA A 129 -8.71 15.65 -2.71
C ALA A 129 -9.10 15.68 -4.20
N PRO A 130 -10.16 14.96 -4.63
CA PRO A 130 -10.66 15.04 -6.01
C PRO A 130 -11.00 16.47 -6.43
N LEU A 131 -10.44 16.94 -7.55
CA LEU A 131 -10.69 18.27 -8.10
C LEU A 131 -11.63 18.16 -9.29
N GLY A 132 -12.82 18.76 -9.17
CA GLY A 132 -13.86 18.69 -10.20
C GLY A 132 -13.79 19.81 -11.25
N ALA A 133 -12.78 19.83 -12.12
CA ALA A 133 -12.61 20.90 -13.11
C ALA A 133 -13.83 21.05 -14.05
N PRO A 134 -14.43 22.25 -14.22
CA PRO A 134 -15.51 22.46 -15.17
C PRO A 134 -15.20 22.05 -16.61
N GLU A 135 -13.96 22.24 -17.07
CA GLU A 135 -13.52 21.81 -18.39
C GLU A 135 -12.06 21.32 -18.38
N VAL A 136 -11.82 20.23 -19.10
CA VAL A 136 -10.47 19.76 -19.45
C VAL A 136 -10.41 19.48 -20.95
N LYS A 137 -9.30 19.85 -21.58
CA LYS A 137 -9.02 19.52 -22.99
C LYS A 137 -7.66 18.86 -23.09
N LEU A 138 -7.56 17.84 -23.92
CA LEU A 138 -6.33 17.09 -24.12
C LEU A 138 -6.06 16.94 -25.61
N SER A 139 -4.82 17.12 -26.03
CA SER A 139 -4.38 16.80 -27.39
C SER A 139 -2.94 16.28 -27.43
N PHE A 140 -2.64 15.53 -28.49
CA PHE A 140 -1.31 15.01 -28.77
C PHE A 140 -0.81 15.53 -30.12
N THR A 141 0.43 15.99 -30.18
CA THR A 141 1.13 16.36 -31.41
C THR A 141 2.41 15.55 -31.50
N LEU A 142 2.78 15.03 -32.66
CA LEU A 142 4.07 14.39 -32.93
C LEU A 142 4.90 15.33 -33.82
N PRO A 143 5.77 16.17 -33.23
CA PRO A 143 6.49 17.22 -33.97
C PRO A 143 7.41 16.64 -35.05
N ASP A 144 8.08 15.52 -34.77
CA ASP A 144 9.04 14.87 -35.69
C ASP A 144 8.40 14.38 -37.01
N LYS A 145 7.06 14.37 -37.07
CA LYS A 145 6.27 13.92 -38.22
C LYS A 145 5.21 14.94 -38.65
N ASP A 146 5.27 16.17 -38.12
CA ASP A 146 4.31 17.24 -38.38
C ASP A 146 2.84 16.78 -38.22
N LEU A 147 2.60 15.92 -37.22
CA LEU A 147 1.30 15.28 -37.05
C LEU A 147 0.58 15.82 -35.83
N GLY A 148 -0.65 16.28 -36.04
CA GLY A 148 -1.53 16.80 -35.00
C GLY A 148 -1.64 18.32 -35.00
N PRO A 149 -2.28 18.91 -33.97
CA PRO A 149 -2.78 18.28 -32.75
C PRO A 149 -3.96 17.32 -32.99
N ILE A 150 -3.86 16.10 -32.47
CA ILE A 150 -4.97 15.16 -32.36
C ILE A 150 -5.70 15.46 -31.06
N ALA A 151 -6.90 16.01 -31.15
CA ALA A 151 -7.76 16.25 -30.01
C ALA A 151 -8.32 14.93 -29.44
N VAL A 152 -8.30 14.80 -28.12
CA VAL A 152 -8.85 13.64 -27.41
C VAL A 152 -10.27 13.97 -26.94
N PRO A 153 -11.31 13.24 -27.41
CA PRO A 153 -12.69 13.51 -27.04
C PRO A 153 -13.01 12.95 -25.64
N LEU A 154 -12.48 13.60 -24.61
CA LEU A 154 -12.69 13.23 -23.21
C LEU A 154 -14.16 13.33 -22.80
N LYS A 155 -14.69 12.27 -22.19
CA LYS A 155 -16.01 12.20 -21.57
C LYS A 155 -15.87 12.13 -20.06
N ARG A 156 -16.54 13.03 -19.34
CA ARG A 156 -16.55 13.05 -17.88
C ARG A 156 -17.39 11.90 -17.34
N ILE A 157 -16.83 11.11 -16.43
CA ILE A 157 -17.52 9.96 -15.80
C ILE A 157 -17.72 10.14 -14.29
N THR A 158 -16.85 10.91 -13.63
CA THR A 158 -17.04 11.44 -12.26
C THR A 158 -16.62 12.91 -12.25
N PRO A 159 -16.87 13.67 -11.17
CA PRO A 159 -16.42 15.07 -11.10
C PRO A 159 -14.94 15.24 -11.45
N ASP A 160 -14.08 14.34 -11.01
CA ASP A 160 -12.62 14.42 -11.14
C ASP A 160 -12.03 13.51 -12.23
N HIS A 161 -12.84 12.69 -12.92
CA HIS A 161 -12.35 11.66 -13.87
C HIS A 161 -13.01 11.77 -15.24
N TRP A 162 -12.17 11.78 -16.28
CA TRP A 162 -12.56 11.70 -17.69
C TRP A 162 -11.94 10.48 -18.38
N ILE A 163 -12.64 9.98 -19.40
CA ILE A 163 -12.21 8.85 -20.22
C ILE A 163 -12.41 9.13 -21.73
N ALA A 164 -11.51 8.61 -22.56
CA ALA A 164 -11.71 8.47 -24.00
C ALA A 164 -11.22 7.09 -24.45
N THR A 165 -12.07 6.27 -25.07
CA THR A 165 -11.79 4.84 -25.36
C THR A 165 -11.28 4.57 -26.78
N GLU A 166 -11.38 5.54 -27.69
CA GLU A 166 -11.07 5.39 -29.12
C GLU A 166 -9.99 6.39 -29.57
N VAL A 167 -8.97 6.59 -28.75
CA VAL A 167 -7.88 7.53 -29.07
C VAL A 167 -6.90 6.84 -30.00
N ARG A 168 -6.88 7.24 -31.27
CA ARG A 168 -5.94 6.68 -32.25
C ARG A 168 -4.68 7.53 -32.38
N LEU A 169 -3.54 6.98 -31.96
CA LEU A 169 -2.21 7.56 -32.14
C LEU A 169 -1.51 6.83 -33.29
N PRO A 170 -1.44 7.39 -34.51
CA PRO A 170 -1.07 6.62 -35.72
C PRO A 170 0.39 6.16 -35.78
N MET A 171 1.28 6.68 -34.93
CA MET A 171 2.71 6.40 -34.98
C MET A 171 3.35 6.37 -33.60
N ALA A 172 4.35 5.50 -33.44
CA ALA A 172 5.26 5.50 -32.31
C ALA A 172 6.14 6.74 -32.35
N GLY A 173 6.55 7.26 -31.19
CA GLY A 173 7.34 8.48 -31.13
C GLY A 173 7.29 9.19 -29.79
N THR A 174 7.99 10.32 -29.71
CA THR A 174 7.89 11.23 -28.57
C THR A 174 6.84 12.28 -28.92
N TRP A 175 5.65 12.13 -28.36
CA TRP A 175 4.54 13.03 -28.57
C TRP A 175 4.59 14.19 -27.58
N LYS A 176 4.27 15.39 -28.05
CA LYS A 176 3.97 16.54 -27.20
C LYS A 176 2.49 16.48 -26.82
N LEU A 177 2.24 16.29 -25.54
CA LEU A 177 0.95 16.36 -24.91
C LEU A 177 0.64 17.81 -24.53
N SER A 178 -0.60 18.24 -24.77
CA SER A 178 -1.13 19.53 -24.32
C SER A 178 -2.40 19.29 -23.52
N LEU A 179 -2.37 19.61 -22.23
CA LEU A 179 -3.49 19.52 -21.31
C LEU A 179 -3.93 20.94 -20.91
N THR A 180 -5.16 21.30 -21.23
CA THR A 180 -5.79 22.53 -20.73
C THR A 180 -6.73 22.17 -19.60
N VAL A 181 -6.59 22.84 -18.45
CA VAL A 181 -7.47 22.72 -17.29
C VAL A 181 -8.09 24.07 -17.02
N ARG A 182 -9.42 24.10 -16.92
CA ARG A 182 -10.19 25.30 -16.55
C ARG A 182 -10.90 25.03 -15.23
N THR A 183 -10.67 25.89 -14.23
CA THR A 183 -11.28 25.79 -12.90
C THR A 183 -12.42 26.79 -12.69
N SER A 184 -12.44 27.91 -13.43
CA SER A 184 -13.52 28.90 -13.41
C SER A 184 -13.77 29.46 -14.81
N ASP A 185 -14.68 30.43 -14.96
CA ASP A 185 -14.93 31.08 -16.26
C ASP A 185 -13.76 31.95 -16.74
N ILE A 186 -12.84 32.30 -15.85
CA ILE A 186 -11.68 33.15 -16.15
C ILE A 186 -10.34 32.47 -15.85
N ASP A 187 -10.33 31.41 -15.04
CA ASP A 187 -9.10 30.73 -14.60
C ASP A 187 -8.88 29.45 -15.41
N GLN A 188 -7.84 29.48 -16.26
CA GLN A 188 -7.46 28.37 -17.12
C GLN A 188 -5.94 28.35 -17.34
N VAL A 189 -5.35 27.16 -17.39
CA VAL A 189 -3.94 26.95 -17.74
C VAL A 189 -3.80 25.86 -18.78
N THR A 190 -2.76 25.94 -19.61
CA THR A 190 -2.38 24.86 -20.54
C THR A 190 -0.96 24.40 -20.23
N GLU A 191 -0.85 23.15 -19.81
CA GLU A 191 0.40 22.47 -19.52
C GLU A 191 0.82 21.60 -20.70
N THR A 192 2.13 21.51 -20.94
CA THR A 192 2.68 20.64 -21.97
C THR A 192 3.72 19.68 -21.42
N ARG A 193 3.71 18.43 -21.89
CA ARG A 193 4.67 17.40 -21.49
C ARG A 193 5.05 16.56 -22.71
N ASN A 194 6.26 16.02 -22.71
CA ASN A 194 6.66 15.02 -23.69
C ASN A 194 6.31 13.63 -23.16
N VAL A 195 5.68 12.80 -23.98
CA VAL A 195 5.28 11.44 -23.65
C VAL A 195 5.78 10.48 -24.72
N LYS A 196 6.36 9.36 -24.31
CA LYS A 196 6.84 8.34 -25.23
C LYS A 196 5.73 7.33 -25.50
N ILE A 197 5.35 7.22 -26.77
CA ILE A 197 4.43 6.19 -27.28
C ILE A 197 5.26 5.16 -28.05
N GLY A 198 5.04 3.90 -27.74
CA GLY A 198 5.77 2.75 -28.27
C GLY A 198 5.36 2.37 -29.69
#